data_AF-A0A3P8UK81-F1
#
_entry.id   AF-A0A3P8UK81-F1
#
_cell.length_a   1.000
_cell.length_b   1.000
_cell.length_c   1.000
_cell.angle_alpha   90.00
_cell.angle_beta   90.00
_cell.angle_gamma   90.00
#
_symmetry.space_group_name_H-M   'P 1'
#
loop_
_entity.id
_entity.type
_entity.pdbx_description
1 polymer ?
#
loop_
_entity_poly.entity_id
_entity_poly.type
_entity_poly.pdbx_seq_one_letter_code
_entity_poly.pdbx_strand_id
1 'polypeptide(L)'
;KCSPTTSSGQKVRWYGITPPISEDLPLETDLIQTRKLIECLRSCDIFEDYLEQQHRYVTLESLFKEWLKEMCVEMNVPEIVKDNVGGKVLPFGSYRLGAYSKGNQQVSYADVRH
;
A
#
# COMPACT_ATOMS: atom_id res chain seq x y z
N LYS A 1 47.43 2.19 -1.62
CA LYS A 1 47.43 2.83 -2.95
C LYS A 1 46.72 1.90 -3.92
N CYS A 2 45.51 2.26 -4.33
CA CYS A 2 44.87 1.90 -5.60
C CYS A 2 43.63 2.78 -5.68
N SER A 3 43.66 3.77 -6.57
CA SER A 3 42.51 4.58 -6.95
C SER A 3 41.86 3.92 -8.16
N PRO A 4 40.52 3.79 -8.24
CA PRO A 4 39.85 3.63 -9.50
C PRO A 4 39.42 5.00 -10.01
N THR A 5 39.97 5.38 -11.15
CA THR A 5 39.43 6.41 -12.03
C THR A 5 38.09 5.92 -12.57
N THR A 6 37.03 6.72 -12.47
CA THR A 6 35.81 6.48 -13.26
C THR A 6 35.27 7.78 -13.81
N SER A 7 35.26 7.83 -15.15
CA SER A 7 34.67 8.84 -16.02
C SER A 7 33.13 8.80 -15.99
N SER A 8 32.53 9.97 -16.25
CA SER A 8 31.09 10.27 -16.41
C SER A 8 30.19 10.06 -15.19
N GLY A 9 29.77 11.17 -14.59
CA GLY A 9 29.05 11.22 -13.31
C GLY A 9 27.63 10.68 -13.37
N GLN A 10 27.41 9.50 -12.79
CA GLN A 10 26.11 9.08 -12.29
C GLN A 10 26.02 9.53 -10.82
N LYS A 11 25.06 10.41 -10.50
CA LYS A 11 24.74 10.71 -9.09
C LYS A 11 24.21 9.43 -8.45
N VAL A 12 24.98 8.85 -7.54
CA VAL A 12 24.51 7.80 -6.62
C VAL A 12 23.28 8.37 -5.91
N ARG A 13 22.14 7.70 -6.06
CA ARG A 13 20.87 8.12 -5.45
C ARG A 13 20.63 7.27 -4.22
N TRP A 14 20.76 7.87 -3.04
CA TRP A 14 20.29 7.27 -1.79
C TRP A 14 18.87 7.79 -1.45
N TYR A 15 18.15 7.03 -0.63
CA TYR A 15 16.84 7.45 -0.13
C TYR A 15 17.04 8.31 1.13
N GLY A 16 16.51 9.53 1.14
CA GLY A 16 16.63 10.48 2.24
C GLY A 16 17.58 11.66 1.96
N ILE A 17 17.76 12.53 2.94
CA ILE A 17 18.56 13.77 2.81
C ILE A 17 20.04 13.59 3.18
N THR A 18 20.40 12.52 3.88
CA THR A 18 21.78 12.19 4.28
C THR A 18 22.24 10.87 3.65
N PRO A 19 23.56 10.68 3.45
CA PRO A 19 24.11 9.39 3.01
C PRO A 19 23.76 8.23 3.94
N PRO A 20 23.80 6.97 3.46
CA PRO A 20 23.58 5.79 4.29
C PRO A 20 24.68 5.62 5.35
N ILE A 21 24.31 5.03 6.48
CA ILE A 21 25.26 4.72 7.58
C ILE A 21 26.12 3.49 7.24
N SER A 22 25.53 2.49 6.58
CA SER A 22 26.21 1.31 6.06
C SER A 22 25.49 0.86 4.78
N GLU A 23 26.27 0.30 3.85
CA GLU A 23 25.80 -0.34 2.62
C GLU A 23 26.05 -1.86 2.65
N ASP A 24 26.43 -2.40 3.82
CA ASP A 24 26.73 -3.82 3.98
C ASP A 24 25.48 -4.68 3.82
N LEU A 25 25.65 -5.84 3.19
CA LEU A 25 24.59 -6.82 3.03
C LEU A 25 24.41 -7.65 4.32
N PRO A 26 23.19 -8.17 4.59
CA PRO A 26 22.96 -9.01 5.76
C PRO A 26 23.82 -10.28 5.72
N LEU A 27 24.29 -10.68 6.90
CA LEU A 27 25.00 -11.95 7.11
C LEU A 27 24.00 -13.12 7.14
N GLU A 28 24.50 -14.35 6.99
CA GLU A 28 23.65 -15.54 7.09
C GLU A 28 22.95 -15.65 8.45
N THR A 29 23.60 -15.20 9.53
CA THR A 29 23.01 -15.14 10.86
C THR A 29 21.79 -14.22 10.92
N ASP A 30 21.82 -13.08 10.21
CA ASP A 30 20.74 -12.11 10.16
C ASP A 30 19.54 -12.68 9.40
N LEU A 31 19.81 -13.44 8.32
CA LEU A 31 18.77 -14.16 7.58
C LEU A 31 18.10 -15.23 8.43
N ILE A 32 18.88 -16.00 9.21
CA ILE A 32 18.34 -17.00 10.14
C ILE A 32 17.45 -16.34 11.20
N GLN A 33 17.89 -15.22 11.78
CA GLN A 33 17.10 -14.48 12.76
C GLN A 33 15.81 -13.91 12.16
N THR A 34 15.88 -13.38 10.94
CA THR A 34 14.70 -12.87 10.21
C THR A 34 13.66 -13.97 9.99
N ARG A 35 14.09 -15.20 9.62
CA ARG A 35 13.18 -16.34 9.46
C ARG A 35 12.48 -16.70 10.78
N LYS A 36 13.23 -16.76 11.89
CA LYS A 36 12.67 -17.01 13.24
C LYS A 36 11.65 -15.95 13.64
N LEU A 37 11.93 -14.67 13.37
CA LEU A 37 10.98 -13.59 13.62
C LEU A 37 9.67 -13.80 12.86
N ILE A 38 9.73 -14.13 11.57
CA ILE A 38 8.55 -14.39 10.74
C ILE A 38 7.72 -15.57 11.29
N GLU A 39 8.38 -16.64 11.74
CA GLU A 39 7.71 -17.79 12.35
C GLU A 39 7.00 -17.42 13.65
N CYS A 40 7.65 -16.63 14.52
CA CYS A 40 7.02 -16.12 15.73
C CYS A 40 5.79 -15.27 15.41
N LEU A 41 5.89 -14.34 14.46
CA LEU A 41 4.76 -13.50 14.05
C LEU A 41 3.60 -14.34 13.50
N ARG A 42 3.91 -15.39 12.71
CA ARG A 42 2.89 -16.31 12.20
C ARG A 42 2.21 -17.08 13.34
N SER A 43 2.95 -17.48 14.37
CA SER A 43 2.37 -18.14 15.56
C SER A 43 1.42 -17.23 16.35
N CYS A 44 1.56 -15.92 16.22
CA CYS A 44 0.65 -14.93 16.81
C CYS A 44 -0.61 -14.66 15.97
N ASP A 45 -0.81 -15.33 14.82
CA ASP A 45 -1.96 -15.17 13.91
C ASP A 45 -2.22 -13.70 13.49
N ILE A 46 -1.15 -12.91 13.33
CA ILE A 46 -1.29 -11.48 13.00
C ILE A 46 -1.44 -11.22 11.51
N PHE A 47 -1.05 -12.17 10.65
CA PHE A 47 -1.16 -12.06 9.20
C PHE A 47 -2.59 -12.39 8.77
N GLU A 48 -3.16 -11.55 7.92
CA GLU A 48 -4.48 -11.80 7.36
C GLU A 48 -4.39 -12.61 6.06
N ASP A 49 -5.47 -13.30 5.72
CA ASP A 49 -5.57 -14.00 4.45
C ASP A 49 -5.83 -13.04 3.29
N TYR A 50 -5.18 -13.30 2.15
CA TYR A 50 -5.33 -12.48 0.95
C TYR A 50 -6.76 -12.46 0.42
N LEU A 51 -7.51 -13.56 0.52
CA LEU A 51 -8.90 -13.63 0.05
C LEU A 51 -9.82 -12.80 0.94
N GLU A 52 -9.65 -12.86 2.26
CA GLU A 52 -10.37 -12.01 3.21
C GLU A 52 -10.11 -10.52 2.93
N GLN A 53 -8.84 -10.17 2.67
CA GLN A 53 -8.44 -8.82 2.29
C GLN A 53 -9.14 -8.36 1.00
N GLN A 54 -9.04 -9.16 -0.07
CA GLN A 54 -9.65 -8.85 -1.37
C GLN A 54 -11.16 -8.73 -1.27
N HIS A 55 -11.81 -9.63 -0.52
CA HIS A 55 -13.25 -9.60 -0.32
C HIS A 55 -13.70 -8.25 0.25
N ARG A 56 -13.06 -7.76 1.33
CA ARG A 56 -13.42 -6.46 1.92
C ARG A 56 -13.20 -5.30 0.96
N TYR A 57 -12.11 -5.31 0.21
CA TYR A 57 -11.86 -4.28 -0.80
C TYR A 57 -12.96 -4.25 -1.88
N VAL A 58 -13.34 -5.43 -2.41
CA VAL A 58 -14.40 -5.55 -3.41
C VAL A 58 -15.77 -5.14 -2.85
N THR A 59 -16.09 -5.52 -1.61
CA THR A 59 -17.32 -5.11 -0.94
C THR A 59 -17.39 -3.59 -0.79
N LEU A 60 -16.32 -2.95 -0.29
CA LEU A 60 -16.27 -1.50 -0.12
C LEU A 60 -16.35 -0.76 -1.46
N GLU A 61 -15.65 -1.24 -2.50
CA GLU A 61 -15.71 -0.65 -3.84
C GLU A 61 -17.12 -0.73 -4.44
N SER A 62 -17.82 -1.84 -4.20
CA SER A 62 -19.21 -2.02 -4.68
C SER A 62 -20.18 -1.09 -3.96
N LEU A 63 -20.11 -1.00 -2.63
CA LEU A 63 -20.93 -0.07 -1.83
C LEU A 63 -20.69 1.38 -2.22
N PHE A 64 -19.44 1.76 -2.45
CA PHE A 64 -19.11 3.11 -2.91
C PHE A 64 -19.71 3.42 -4.29
N LYS A 65 -19.66 2.47 -5.23
CA LYS A 65 -20.26 2.65 -6.56
C LYS A 65 -21.78 2.73 -6.51
N GLU A 66 -22.41 1.96 -5.64
CA GLU A 66 -23.86 2.02 -5.40
C GLU A 66 -24.26 3.38 -4.85
N TRP A 67 -23.62 3.82 -3.76
CA TRP A 67 -23.83 5.14 -3.18
C TRP A 67 -23.59 6.27 -4.20
N LEU A 68 -22.53 6.17 -5.01
CA LEU A 68 -22.23 7.18 -6.04
C LEU A 68 -23.36 7.29 -7.08
N LYS A 69 -23.95 6.16 -7.48
CA LYS A 69 -25.11 6.15 -8.41
C LYS A 69 -26.33 6.81 -7.78
N GLU A 70 -26.61 6.51 -6.51
CA GLU A 70 -27.72 7.14 -5.77
C GLU A 70 -27.54 8.66 -5.69
N MET A 71 -26.34 9.12 -5.33
CA MET A 71 -26.00 10.56 -5.30
C MET A 71 -26.18 11.23 -6.66
N CYS A 72 -25.80 10.58 -7.76
CA CYS A 72 -26.01 11.11 -9.10
C CYS A 72 -27.50 11.30 -9.44
N VAL A 73 -28.38 10.44 -8.92
CA VAL A 73 -29.83 10.57 -9.09
C VAL A 73 -30.36 11.72 -8.23
N GLU A 74 -29.97 11.79 -6.96
CA GLU A 74 -30.42 12.83 -6.03
C GLU A 74 -29.99 14.23 -6.47
N MET A 75 -28.76 14.37 -6.99
CA MET A 75 -28.21 15.64 -7.47
C MET A 75 -28.69 16.03 -8.89
N ASN A 76 -29.62 15.25 -9.46
CA ASN A 76 -30.17 15.45 -10.80
C ASN A 76 -29.10 15.60 -11.89
N VAL A 77 -28.01 14.81 -11.77
CA VAL A 77 -26.88 14.84 -12.71
C VAL A 77 -27.36 14.41 -14.10
N PRO A 78 -27.05 15.16 -15.17
CA PRO A 78 -27.44 14.78 -16.53
C PRO A 78 -26.92 13.40 -16.90
N GLU A 79 -27.72 12.63 -17.64
CA GLU A 79 -27.40 11.25 -18.00
C GLU A 79 -26.11 11.12 -18.82
N ILE A 80 -25.81 12.15 -19.62
CA ILE A 80 -24.55 12.28 -20.37
C ILE A 80 -23.31 12.43 -19.46
N VAL A 81 -23.51 12.85 -18.20
CA VAL A 81 -22.46 12.98 -17.19
C VAL A 81 -22.43 11.75 -16.28
N LYS A 82 -23.57 11.08 -16.04
CA LYS A 82 -23.66 9.87 -15.19
C LYS A 82 -22.71 8.74 -15.64
N ASP A 83 -22.57 8.53 -16.94
CA ASP A 83 -21.64 7.53 -17.49
C ASP A 83 -20.17 7.92 -17.32
N ASN A 84 -19.91 9.21 -17.06
CA ASN A 84 -18.58 9.78 -16.85
C ASN A 84 -18.29 10.09 -15.37
N VAL A 85 -19.27 9.97 -14.46
CA VAL A 85 -19.03 10.13 -13.03
C VAL A 85 -18.22 8.95 -12.53
N GLY A 86 -16.96 9.22 -12.21
CA GLY A 86 -16.02 8.25 -11.67
C GLY A 86 -15.83 8.40 -10.17
N GLY A 87 -15.12 7.43 -9.61
CA GLY A 87 -14.66 7.49 -8.22
C GLY A 87 -13.90 6.22 -7.90
N LYS A 88 -12.93 6.31 -6.99
CA LYS A 88 -12.16 5.14 -6.58
C LYS A 88 -11.91 5.16 -5.09
N VAL A 89 -12.15 4.02 -4.46
CA VAL A 89 -11.72 3.78 -3.09
C VAL A 89 -10.21 3.55 -3.11
N LEU A 90 -9.46 4.38 -2.39
CA LEU A 90 -8.01 4.27 -2.29
C LEU A 90 -7.62 3.97 -0.85
N PRO A 91 -6.95 2.84 -0.60
CA PRO A 91 -6.45 2.56 0.74
C PRO A 91 -5.28 3.48 1.10
N PHE A 92 -5.18 3.81 2.40
CA PHE A 92 -4.06 4.52 3.00
C PHE A 92 -3.59 3.80 4.28
N GLY A 93 -2.56 4.35 4.94
CA GLY A 93 -2.06 3.84 6.22
C GLY A 93 -1.48 2.43 6.13
N SER A 94 -1.53 1.71 7.25
CA SER A 94 -1.00 0.34 7.40
C SER A 94 -1.55 -0.63 6.35
N TYR A 95 -2.81 -0.45 5.96
CA TYR A 95 -3.46 -1.28 4.94
C TYR A 95 -2.83 -1.07 3.55
N ARG A 96 -2.57 0.18 3.16
CA ARG A 96 -1.84 0.49 1.91
C ARG A 96 -0.40 -0.01 1.94
N LEU A 97 0.23 -0.01 3.11
CA LEU A 97 1.60 -0.45 3.31
C LEU A 97 1.75 -1.97 3.44
N GLY A 98 0.64 -2.72 3.52
CA GLY A 98 0.68 -4.16 3.78
C GLY A 98 1.14 -4.55 5.19
N ALA A 99 1.22 -3.57 6.10
CA ALA A 99 1.66 -3.74 7.48
C ALA A 99 0.48 -3.64 8.46
N TYR A 100 -0.65 -4.23 8.09
CA TYR A 100 -1.86 -4.30 8.91
C TYR A 100 -1.94 -5.67 9.59
N SER A 101 -2.61 -5.74 10.74
CA SER A 101 -2.80 -6.99 11.49
C SER A 101 -4.26 -7.40 11.50
N LYS A 102 -4.51 -8.71 11.59
CA LYS A 102 -5.85 -9.27 11.73
C LYS A 102 -6.61 -8.59 12.89
N GLY A 103 -7.84 -8.14 12.62
CA GLY A 103 -8.69 -7.47 13.62
C GLY A 103 -8.45 -5.97 13.82
N ASN A 104 -7.46 -5.35 13.17
CA ASN A 104 -7.31 -3.89 13.23
C ASN A 104 -8.42 -3.17 12.44
N GLN A 105 -8.93 -2.06 13.00
CA GLN A 105 -9.91 -1.22 12.31
C GLN A 105 -9.30 -0.64 11.03
N GLN A 106 -9.95 -0.91 9.90
CA GLN A 106 -9.60 -0.32 8.61
C GLN A 106 -10.10 1.12 8.56
N VAL A 107 -9.22 2.02 8.14
CA VAL A 107 -9.58 3.39 7.79
C VAL A 107 -9.29 3.54 6.31
N SER A 108 -10.33 3.82 5.52
CA SER A 108 -10.26 4.10 4.09
C SER A 108 -11.05 5.36 3.80
N TYR A 109 -10.64 6.12 2.77
CA TYR A 109 -11.40 7.25 2.26
C TYR A 109 -11.76 7.00 0.79
N ALA A 110 -12.91 7.50 0.39
CA ALA A 110 -13.33 7.50 -0.99
C ALA A 110 -12.97 8.84 -1.64
N ASP A 111 -12.35 8.79 -2.82
CA ASP A 111 -12.01 9.97 -3.61
C ASP A 111 -12.94 10.04 -4.84
N VAL A 112 -13.75 11.10 -4.90
CA VAL A 112 -14.66 11.38 -6.02
C VAL A 112 -13.95 12.37 -6.93
N ARG A 113 -13.55 11.91 -8.11
CA ARG A 113 -12.93 12.78 -9.11
C ARG A 113 -14.05 13.48 -9.89
N HIS A 114 -13.97 14.81 -9.93
CA HIS A 114 -14.80 15.65 -10.78
C HIS A 114 -14.39 15.53 -12.24
#